data_AF-A0A2N0KRJ7-F1
#
_entry.id   AF-A0A2N0KRJ7-F1
#
_cell.length_a   1.000
_cell.length_b   1.000
_cell.length_c   1.000
_cell.angle_alpha   90.00
_cell.angle_beta   90.00
_cell.angle_gamma   90.00
#
_symmetry.space_group_name_H-M   'P 1'
#
loop_
_entity.id
_entity.type
_entity.pdbx_description
1 polymer ?
#
loop_
_entity_poly.entity_id
_entity_poly.type
_entity_poly.pdbx_seq_one_letter_code
_entity_poly.pdbx_strand_id
1 'polypeptide(L)' 'DARIVGYALHSLKKDSTVPWHRVVNKHGKVSIRANGVFDKQKHLLALEGVTFHMDQRIDLVEFGWHHFALIPTEQQS' A
#
# COMPACT_ATOMS: atom_id res chain seq x y z
N ASP A 1 10.94 11.42 6.13
CA ASP A 1 11.21 11.45 4.68
C ASP A 1 10.71 10.15 4.05
N ALA A 2 9.85 10.23 3.03
CA ALA A 2 9.31 9.05 2.34
C ALA A 2 10.40 8.17 1.70
N ARG A 3 11.58 8.74 1.39
CA ARG A 3 12.73 8.00 0.86
C ARG A 3 13.28 6.99 1.86
N ILE A 4 13.35 7.36 3.14
CA ILE A 4 13.87 6.48 4.20
C ILE A 4 13.01 5.22 4.33
N VAL A 5 11.69 5.38 4.31
CA VAL A 5 10.75 4.24 4.33
C VAL A 5 10.93 3.37 3.10
N GLY A 6 11.08 3.98 1.91
CA GLY A 6 11.37 3.27 0.68
C GLY A 6 12.64 2.43 0.73
N TYR A 7 13.72 2.96 1.32
CA TYR A 7 14.98 2.24 1.53
C TYR A 7 14.83 1.11 2.55
N ALA A 8 14.20 1.36 3.70
CA ALA A 8 13.98 0.34 4.72
C ALA A 8 13.21 -0.87 4.17
N LEU A 9 12.17 -0.63 3.38
CA LEU A 9 11.40 -1.70 2.73
C LEU A 9 12.21 -2.43 1.65
N HIS A 10 13.12 -1.73 0.95
CA HIS A 10 13.98 -2.37 -0.05
C HIS A 10 15.05 -3.28 0.58
N SER A 11 15.52 -2.94 1.78
CA SER A 11 16.55 -3.70 2.51
C SER A 11 16.02 -4.95 3.22
N LEU A 12 14.73 -5.26 3.09
CA LEU A 12 14.15 -6.46 3.70
C LEU A 12 14.75 -7.72 3.05
N LYS A 13 15.08 -8.70 3.90
CA LYS A 13 15.46 -10.05 3.43
C LYS A 13 14.29 -10.73 2.73
N LYS A 14 14.58 -11.66 1.83
CA LYS A 14 13.58 -12.35 1.00
C LYS A 14 12.53 -13.12 1.82
N ASP A 15 12.89 -13.55 3.02
CA ASP A 15 12.09 -14.29 4.02
C ASP A 15 11.44 -13.38 5.08
N SER A 16 11.52 -12.05 4.91
CA SER A 16 10.87 -11.13 5.84
C SER A 16 9.36 -11.33 5.87
N THR A 17 8.79 -11.33 7.07
CA THR A 17 7.34 -11.38 7.31
C THR A 17 6.66 -10.02 7.18
N VAL A 18 7.42 -8.95 6.92
CA VAL A 18 6.88 -7.60 6.77
C VAL A 18 6.08 -7.52 5.46
N PRO A 19 4.79 -7.10 5.49
CA PRO A 19 3.93 -7.02 4.30
C PRO A 19 4.24 -5.76 3.48
N TRP A 20 5.47 -5.69 2.94
CA TRP A 20 5.96 -4.55 2.18
C TRP A 20 5.10 -4.22 0.96
N HIS A 21 4.39 -5.22 0.41
CA HIS A 21 3.53 -5.06 -0.77
C HIS A 21 2.33 -4.14 -0.52
N ARG A 22 1.94 -3.92 0.74
CA ARG A 22 0.84 -3.00 1.12
C ARG A 22 1.22 -1.52 1.03
N VAL A 23 2.51 -1.21 0.87
CA VAL A 23 2.97 0.18 0.76
C VAL A 23 3.04 0.60 -0.70
N VAL A 24 2.13 1.49 -1.10
CA VAL A 24 2.08 2.14 -2.42
C VAL A 24 2.40 3.62 -2.30
N ASN A 25 2.65 4.28 -3.43
CA ASN A 25 2.91 5.72 -3.40
C ASN A 25 1.64 6.54 -3.18
N LYS A 26 1.80 7.85 -2.92
CA LYS A 26 0.69 8.79 -2.67
C LYS A 26 -0.34 8.91 -3.81
N HIS A 27 -0.05 8.40 -5.00
CA HIS A 27 -0.95 8.41 -6.15
C HIS A 27 -1.71 7.08 -6.31
N GLY A 28 -1.60 6.17 -5.34
CA GLY A 28 -2.22 4.84 -5.40
C GLY A 28 -1.52 3.89 -6.37
N LYS A 29 -0.26 4.17 -6.75
CA LYS A 29 0.49 3.33 -7.70
C LYS A 29 1.56 2.51 -7.00
N VAL A 30 1.73 1.29 -7.47
CA VAL A 30 2.95 0.51 -7.24
C VAL A 30 4.11 1.24 -7.89
N SER A 31 5.17 1.50 -7.14
CA SER A 31 6.37 2.14 -7.68
C SER A 31 7.07 1.19 -8.64
N ILE A 32 7.29 1.62 -9.87
CA ILE A 32 8.03 0.85 -10.87
C ILE A 32 9.48 0.71 -10.40
N ARG A 33 9.94 -0.54 -10.28
CA ARG A 33 11.32 -0.89 -9.94
C ARG A 33 11.81 -1.90 -10.97
N ALA A 34 13.08 -1.85 -11.33
CA ALA A 34 13.69 -2.92 -12.13
C ALA A 34 13.56 -4.27 -11.40
N ASN A 35 13.58 -5.38 -12.16
CA ASN A 35 13.66 -6.76 -11.67
C ASN A 35 12.34 -7.44 -11.23
N GLY A 36 11.19 -7.12 -11.86
CA GLY A 36 9.93 -7.88 -11.67
C GLY A 36 9.25 -7.70 -10.29
N VAL A 37 9.79 -6.82 -9.45
CA VAL A 37 9.22 -6.48 -8.13
C VAL A 37 7.84 -5.83 -8.29
N PHE A 38 7.62 -5.11 -9.38
CA PHE A 38 6.34 -4.50 -9.74
C PHE A 38 5.23 -5.54 -9.87
N ASP A 39 5.44 -6.59 -10.67
CA ASP A 39 4.44 -7.62 -10.91
C ASP A 39 4.16 -8.44 -9.65
N LYS A 40 5.20 -8.75 -8.86
CA LYS A 40 5.04 -9.44 -7.58
C LYS A 40 4.19 -8.62 -6.61
N GLN A 41 4.41 -7.31 -6.50
CA GLN A 41 3.63 -6.46 -5.61
C GLN A 41 2.15 -6.41 -6.03
N LYS A 42 1.87 -6.22 -7.33
CA LYS A 42 0.50 -6.23 -7.86
C LYS A 42 -0.18 -7.57 -7.62
N HIS A 43 0.53 -8.68 -7.84
CA HIS A 43 -0.02 -10.01 -7.61
C HIS A 43 -0.39 -10.25 -6.15
N LEU A 44 0.48 -9.87 -5.20
CA LEU A 44 0.20 -10.00 -3.77
C LEU A 44 -0.98 -9.13 -3.33
N LEU A 45 -1.08 -7.89 -3.84
CA LEU A 45 -2.22 -7.02 -3.57
C LEU A 45 -3.53 -7.60 -4.13
N ALA A 46 -3.50 -8.16 -5.34
CA ALA A 46 -4.66 -8.81 -5.94
C ALA A 46 -5.12 -10.06 -5.15
N LEU A 47 -4.18 -10.84 -4.60
CA LEU A 47 -4.52 -11.96 -3.71
C LEU A 47 -5.20 -11.50 -2.41
N GLU A 48 -4.95 -10.26 -1.98
CA GLU A 48 -5.63 -9.63 -0.84
C GLU A 48 -6.96 -8.95 -1.23
N GLY A 49 -7.38 -9.05 -2.49
CA GLY A 49 -8.64 -8.47 -3.00
C GLY A 49 -8.53 -7.01 -3.48
N VAL A 50 -7.32 -6.45 -3.53
CA VAL A 50 -7.11 -5.08 -4.02
C VAL A 50 -7.26 -5.05 -5.54
N THR A 51 -8.16 -4.20 -6.01
CA THR A 51 -8.44 -4.05 -7.44
C THR A 51 -7.69 -2.85 -8.02
N PHE A 52 -7.19 -3.00 -9.26
CA PHE A 52 -6.48 -1.95 -9.98
C PHE A 52 -7.36 -1.38 -11.10
N HIS A 53 -7.35 -0.06 -11.25
CA HIS A 53 -7.90 0.61 -12.42
C HIS A 53 -7.02 0.38 -13.67
N MET A 54 -7.57 0.74 -14.83
CA MET A 54 -6.88 0.64 -16.14
C MET A 54 -5.54 1.39 -16.16
N ASP A 55 -5.40 2.46 -15.39
CA ASP A 55 -4.17 3.26 -15.29
C ASP A 55 -3.19 2.77 -14.21
N GLN A 56 -3.43 1.56 -13.68
CA GLN A 56 -2.65 0.86 -12.67
C GLN A 56 -2.63 1.53 -11.29
N ARG A 57 -3.67 2.31 -10.96
CA ARG A 57 -3.90 2.84 -9.62
C ARG A 57 -4.87 1.97 -8.82
N ILE A 58 -4.75 2.04 -7.50
CA ILE A 58 -5.76 1.58 -6.54
C ILE A 58 -6.51 2.80 -5.98
N ASP A 59 -7.75 2.59 -5.57
CA ASP A 59 -8.50 3.60 -4.83
C ASP A 59 -7.97 3.67 -3.38
N LEU A 60 -7.32 4.78 -3.03
CA LEU A 60 -6.80 5.01 -1.67
C LEU A 60 -7.88 5.38 -0.66
N VAL A 61 -9.09 5.75 -1.10
CA VAL A 61 -10.23 5.91 -0.20
C VAL A 61 -10.69 4.54 0.27
N GLU A 62 -10.82 3.58 -0.66
CA GLU A 62 -11.27 2.21 -0.37
C GLU A 62 -10.19 1.38 0.35
N PHE A 63 -8.95 1.38 -0.16
CA PHE A 63 -7.88 0.49 0.33
C PHE A 63 -6.86 1.18 1.23
N GLY A 64 -6.95 2.50 1.41
CA GLY A 64 -6.02 3.26 2.24
C GLY A 64 -6.21 2.98 3.73
N TRP A 65 -5.10 3.03 4.47
CA TRP A 65 -5.17 2.93 5.92
C TRP A 65 -5.54 4.28 6.53
N HIS A 66 -6.77 4.39 7.01
CA HIS A 66 -7.29 5.60 7.68
C HIS A 66 -7.14 5.44 9.20
N HIS A 67 -6.13 6.09 9.77
CA HIS A 67 -5.94 6.17 11.22
C HIS A 67 -7.03 7.08 11.82
N PHE A 68 -8.09 6.48 12.36
CA PHE A 68 -9.25 7.11 13.02
C PHE A 68 -10.22 7.88 12.12
N ALA A 69 -11.24 7.18 11.61
CA ALA A 69 -12.49 7.81 11.12
C ALA A 69 -13.74 7.28 11.86
N LEU A 70 -13.60 6.87 13.12
CA LEU A 70 -14.73 6.53 14.01
C LEU A 70 -14.40 6.96 15.45
N ILE A 71 -14.48 8.26 15.72
CA ILE A 71 -15.07 8.68 16.99
C ILE A 71 -16.38 9.34 16.57
N PRO A 72 -17.54 8.68 16.73
CA PRO A 72 -18.81 9.39 16.72
C PRO A 72 -18.73 10.41 17.85
N THR A 73 -18.73 11.70 17.53
CA THR A 73 -18.99 12.73 18.52
C THR A 73 -20.43 12.53 18.96
N GLU A 74 -20.66 11.83 20.07
CA GLU A 74 -21.94 11.93 20.76
C GLU A 74 -22.13 13.39 21.15
N GLN A 75 -22.92 14.10 20.36
CA GLN A 75 -23.78 15.12 20.91
C GLN A 75 -24.96 14.42 21.54
N GLN A 76 -25.04 14.42 22.87
CA GLN A 76 -26.26 14.69 23.64
C GLN A 76 -26.04 14.46 25.14
N SER A 77 -25.92 15.55 25.90
CA SER A 77 -26.68 15.86 27.12
C SER A 77 -26.39 17.29 27.54
#